data_AF-X1UJ41-F1
#
_entry.id   AF-X1UJ41-F1
#
_cell.length_a   1.000
_cell.length_b   1.000
_cell.length_c   1.000
_cell.angle_alpha   90.00
_cell.angle_beta   90.00
_cell.angle_gamma   90.00
#
_symmetry.space_group_name_H-M   'P 1'
#
loop_
_entity.id
_entity.type
_entity.pdbx_description
1 polymer ?
#
loop_
_entity_poly.entity_id
_entity_poly.type
_entity_poly.pdbx_seq_one_letter_code
_entity_poly.pdbx_strand_id
1 'polypeptide(L)' 'MFQAASVTPRMLMGPGPSDVNPRVLEAMARPTIGHLDPRFLEILNELRDMLKSVFRTENDLTLAVSGTGSAGMEACV' A
#
# COMPACT_ATOMS: atom_id res chain seq x y z
N MET A 1 30.08 -0.79 2.15
CA MET A 1 28.85 0.01 2.25
C MET A 1 28.21 0.00 0.87
N PHE A 2 26.99 -0.55 0.73
CA PHE A 2 26.28 -0.51 -0.54
C PHE A 2 25.78 0.93 -0.76
N GLN A 3 26.12 1.53 -1.90
CA GLN A 3 25.61 2.84 -2.26
C GLN A 3 24.29 2.66 -2.99
N ALA A 4 23.24 3.34 -2.54
CA ALA A 4 21.96 3.33 -3.24
C ALA A 4 22.18 3.81 -4.68
N ALA A 5 21.63 3.07 -5.65
CA ALA A 5 21.70 3.47 -7.04
C ALA A 5 21.04 4.85 -7.21
N SER A 6 21.77 5.81 -7.75
CA SER A 6 21.21 7.12 -8.08
C SER A 6 20.29 6.97 -9.30
N VAL A 7 18.98 7.13 -9.09
CA VAL A 7 17.99 7.10 -10.16
C VAL A 7 17.56 8.53 -10.45
N THR A 8 17.64 8.95 -11.72
CA THR A 8 17.16 10.27 -12.11
C THR A 8 15.63 10.32 -12.06
N PRO A 9 15.00 11.33 -11.44
CA PRO A 9 13.55 11.47 -11.42
C PRO A 9 12.95 11.47 -12.83
N ARG A 10 11.73 10.94 -12.95
CA ARG A 10 10.92 10.93 -14.17
C ARG A 10 9.57 11.55 -13.84
N MET A 11 8.93 12.11 -14.86
CA MET A 11 7.51 12.45 -14.80
C MET A 11 6.77 11.33 -15.51
N LEU A 12 5.97 10.57 -14.78
CA LEU A 12 5.30 9.37 -15.32
C LEU A 12 3.88 9.73 -15.76
N MET A 13 3.69 9.90 -17.07
CA MET A 13 2.40 10.26 -17.70
C MET A 13 1.76 9.11 -18.50
N GLY A 14 2.25 7.88 -18.33
CA GLY A 14 1.65 6.68 -18.92
C GLY A 14 0.44 6.16 -18.13
N PRO A 15 -0.15 5.02 -18.53
CA PRO A 15 -1.29 4.41 -17.81
C PRO A 15 -0.92 3.82 -16.45
N GLY A 16 0.37 3.70 -16.14
CA GLY A 16 0.88 3.20 -14.87
C GLY A 16 2.27 2.57 -15.02
N PRO A 17 3.06 2.48 -13.93
CA PRO A 17 2.81 3.10 -12.61
C PRO A 17 2.91 4.64 -12.65
N SER A 18 2.29 5.30 -11.67
CA SER A 18 2.35 6.76 -11.51
C SER A 18 3.46 7.18 -10.55
N ASP A 19 3.80 8.47 -10.56
CA ASP A 19 4.71 9.05 -9.56
C ASP A 19 4.16 8.87 -8.14
N VAL A 20 5.02 8.40 -7.22
CA VAL A 20 4.63 8.15 -5.82
C VAL A 20 4.72 9.45 -5.03
N ASN A 21 3.66 9.79 -4.30
CA ASN A 21 3.66 10.97 -3.42
C ASN A 21 4.80 10.85 -2.38
N PRO A 22 5.59 11.91 -2.13
CA PRO A 22 6.72 11.86 -1.19
C PRO A 22 6.38 11.31 0.20
N ARG A 23 5.17 11.60 0.72
CA ARG A 23 4.70 11.10 2.03
C ARG A 23 4.60 9.56 2.08
N VAL A 24 4.31 8.91 0.95
CA VAL A 24 4.24 7.44 0.87
C VAL A 24 5.65 6.84 0.88
N LEU A 25 6.59 7.45 0.16
CA LEU A 25 8.01 7.04 0.18
C LEU A 25 8.60 7.18 1.58
N GLU A 26 8.33 8.29 2.26
CA GLU A 26 8.74 8.51 3.67
C GLU A 26 8.12 7.48 4.61
N ALA A 27 6.85 7.10 4.42
CA ALA A 27 6.19 6.08 5.23
C ALA A 27 6.83 4.70 5.03
N MET A 28 7.20 4.32 3.79
CA MET A 28 7.86 3.05 3.49
C MET A 28 9.29 2.94 4.04
N ALA A 29 9.94 4.08 4.30
CA ALA A 29 11.29 4.11 4.88
C ALA A 29 11.31 3.90 6.41
N ARG A 30 10.15 3.82 7.07
CA ARG A 30 10.05 3.65 8.52
C ARG A 30 10.40 2.22 8.94
N PRO A 31 10.90 2.00 10.17
CA PRO A 31 11.15 0.67 10.71
C PRO A 31 9.90 -0.21 10.69
N THR A 32 10.09 -1.49 10.37
CA THR A 32 9.02 -2.48 10.42
C THR A 32 8.65 -2.84 11.85
N ILE A 33 7.38 -3.15 12.07
CA ILE A 33 6.85 -3.72 13.33
C ILE A 33 6.39 -5.16 13.10
N GLY A 34 6.21 -5.92 14.18
CA GLY A 34 5.77 -7.32 14.10
C GLY A 34 4.34 -7.46 13.55
N HIS A 35 4.07 -8.55 12.83
CA HIS A 35 2.75 -8.79 12.22
C HIS A 35 1.61 -9.04 13.23
N LEU A 36 1.94 -9.32 14.50
CA LEU A 36 0.99 -9.41 15.62
C LEU A 36 1.15 -8.26 16.62
N ASP A 37 1.95 -7.25 16.29
CA ASP A 37 2.08 -6.05 17.12
C ASP A 37 0.71 -5.34 17.21
N PRO A 38 0.24 -4.93 18.41
CA PRO A 38 -1.03 -4.23 18.56
C PRO A 38 -1.16 -3.02 17.63
N ARG A 39 -0.08 -2.27 17.41
CA ARG A 39 -0.10 -1.11 16.52
C ARG A 39 -0.28 -1.52 15.06
N PHE A 40 0.24 -2.67 14.66
CA PHE A 40 0.01 -3.19 13.31
C PHE A 40 -1.47 -3.54 13.09
N LEU A 41 -2.11 -4.16 14.10
CA LEU A 41 -3.53 -4.50 14.03
C LEU A 41 -4.43 -3.25 13.96
N GLU A 42 -4.08 -2.18 14.70
CA GLU A 42 -4.74 -0.87 14.57
C GLU A 42 -4.62 -0.31 13.16
N ILE A 43 -3.42 -0.36 12.57
CA ILE A 43 -3.18 0.09 11.18
C ILE A 43 -4.03 -0.72 10.19
N LEU A 44 -4.20 -2.03 10.40
CA LEU A 44 -5.06 -2.86 9.54
C LEU A 44 -6.54 -2.44 9.65
N ASN A 45 -7.02 -2.08 10.84
CA ASN A 45 -8.38 -1.57 11.03
C ASN A 45 -8.57 -0.21 10.35
N GLU A 46 -7.63 0.72 10.55
CA GLU A 46 -7.61 2.03 9.87
C GLU A 46 -7.60 1.85 8.34
N LEU A 47 -6.79 0.91 7.83
CA LEU A 47 -6.70 0.59 6.41
C LEU A 47 -8.01 0.04 5.84
N ARG A 48 -8.68 -0.86 6.56
CA ARG A 48 -10.02 -1.34 6.17
C ARG A 48 -11.00 -0.19 6.02
N ASP A 49 -11.07 0.71 7.01
CA ASP A 49 -12.04 1.80 7.01
C ASP A 49 -11.74 2.81 5.88
N MET A 50 -10.45 3.07 5.60
CA MET A 50 -10.04 3.86 4.43
C MET A 50 -10.43 3.19 3.11
N LEU A 51 -10.26 1.87 2.97
CA LEU A 51 -10.68 1.13 1.78
C LEU A 51 -12.20 1.19 1.59
N LYS A 52 -12.98 1.04 2.67
CA LYS A 52 -14.45 1.18 2.64
C LYS A 52 -14.87 2.56 2.12
N SER A 53 -14.15 3.62 2.52
CA SER A 53 -14.36 4.98 2.01
C SER A 53 -14.02 5.12 0.51
N VAL A 54 -12.87 4.58 0.07
CA VAL A 54 -12.44 4.62 -1.34
C VAL A 54 -13.44 3.89 -2.24
N PHE A 55 -13.88 2.70 -1.85
CA PHE A 55 -14.83 1.89 -2.60
C PHE A 55 -16.29 2.27 -2.39
N ARG A 56 -16.58 3.20 -1.46
CA ARG A 56 -17.94 3.61 -1.07
C ARG A 56 -18.83 2.41 -0.71
N THR A 57 -18.35 1.57 0.20
CA THR A 57 -19.03 0.34 0.63
C THR A 57 -19.13 0.23 2.16
N GLU A 58 -20.14 -0.51 2.62
CA GLU A 58 -20.34 -0.85 4.03
C GLU A 58 -19.89 -2.29 4.36
N ASN A 59 -19.38 -3.05 3.38
CA ASN A 59 -18.98 -4.46 3.56
C ASN A 59 -17.92 -4.62 4.66
N ASP A 60 -18.19 -5.50 5.64
CA ASP A 60 -17.24 -5.78 6.72
C ASP A 60 -16.00 -6.53 6.25
N LEU A 61 -16.16 -7.43 5.28
CA LEU A 61 -15.05 -8.09 4.61
C LEU A 61 -14.46 -7.15 3.54
N THR A 62 -13.67 -6.18 4.01
CA THR A 62 -12.87 -5.27 3.18
C THR A 62 -11.41 -5.40 3.61
N LEU A 63 -10.51 -5.74 2.70
CA LEU A 63 -9.11 -6.00 3.02
C LEU A 63 -8.19 -5.72 1.83
N ALA A 64 -6.90 -5.51 2.12
CA ALA A 64 -5.86 -5.49 1.09
C ALA A 64 -5.30 -6.89 0.86
N VAL A 65 -5.06 -7.24 -0.40
CA VAL A 65 -4.36 -8.46 -0.80
C VAL A 65 -2.89 -8.12 -1.02
N SER A 66 -1.98 -8.89 -0.42
CA SER A 66 -0.53 -8.71 -0.56
C SER A 66 -0.04 -9.15 -1.93
N GLY A 67 -0.15 -8.27 -2.92
CA GLY A 67 0.28 -8.53 -4.30
C GLY A 67 -0.03 -7.37 -5.24
N THR A 68 0.21 -7.59 -6.53
CA THR A 68 -0.23 -6.66 -7.59
C THR A 68 -1.74 -6.75 -7.79
N GLY A 69 -2.31 -5.88 -8.64
CA GLY A 69 -3.75 -5.89 -8.93
C GLY A 69 -4.28 -7.24 -9.44
N SER A 70 -3.49 -8.02 -10.17
CA SER A 70 -3.88 -9.35 -10.64
C SER A 70 -4.05 -10.36 -9.50
N ALA A 71 -3.27 -10.27 -8.42
CA ALA A 71 -3.45 -11.13 -7.24
C ALA A 71 -4.79 -10.85 -6.55
N GLY A 72 -5.25 -9.59 -6.56
CA GLY A 72 -6.58 -9.23 -6.10
C GLY A 72 -7.69 -9.84 -6.95
N MET A 73 -7.52 -9.89 -8.27
CA MET A 73 -8.46 -10.57 -9.17
C MET A 73 -8.52 -12.07 -8.90
N GLU A 74 -7.36 -12.72 -8.75
CA GLU A 74 -7.26 -14.16 -8.50
C GLU A 74 -7.85 -14.56 -7.14
N ALA A 75 -7.73 -13.72 -6.12
CA ALA A 75 -8.34 -13.96 -4.81
C ALA A 75 -9.88 -13.97 -4.81
N CYS A 76 -10.53 -13.48 -5.87
CA CYS A 76 -11.98 -13.43 -6.01
C CYS A 76 -12.57 -14.54 -6.90
N VAL A 77 -11.73 -15.43 -7.43
CA VAL A 77 -12.12 -16.58 -8.28
C VAL A 77 -12.10 -17.85 -7.45
#